data_AF-A0A3N5W5J3-F1
#
_entry.id   AF-A0A3N5W5J3-F1
#
_cell.length_a   1.000
_cell.length_b   1.000
_cell.length_c   1.000
_cell.angle_alpha   90.00
_cell.angle_beta   90.00
_cell.angle_gamma   90.00
#
_symmetry.space_group_name_H-M   'P 1'
#
loop_
_entity.id
_entity.type
_entity.pdbx_description
1 polymer ?
#
loop_
_entity_poly.entity_id
_entity_poly.type
_entity_poly.pdbx_seq_one_letter_code
_entity_poly.pdbx_strand_id
1 'polypeptide(L)'
;MGDANSAMKVGKEGAGLLGALHYGRQFEEQADAEGMRLILTAGIDPAGMISFFERIQKEDGKTTAIPVYFSTHPSPESRFERLKILAGESRNKTFRPLAPYDWKKIQGTCGKNPQS
;
A
#
# COMPACT_ATOMS: atom_id res chain seq x y z
N MET A 1 -29.30 4.99 -36.72
CA MET A 1 -28.67 6.33 -36.60
C MET A 1 -28.41 6.59 -35.13
N GLY A 2 -27.35 6.01 -34.56
CA GLY A 2 -27.06 6.15 -33.14
C GLY A 2 -25.65 5.74 -32.76
N ASP A 3 -24.64 5.98 -33.61
CA ASP A 3 -23.41 5.17 -33.53
C ASP A 3 -22.09 5.97 -33.47
N ALA A 4 -22.12 7.30 -33.45
CA ALA A 4 -20.90 8.12 -33.36
C ALA A 4 -20.79 8.96 -32.07
N ASN A 5 -21.92 9.45 -31.54
CA ASN A 5 -21.91 10.33 -30.37
C ASN A 5 -21.67 9.57 -29.05
N SER A 6 -22.11 8.32 -28.96
CA SER A 6 -21.94 7.48 -27.77
C SER A 6 -20.48 7.01 -27.58
N ALA A 7 -19.82 6.61 -28.67
CA ALA A 7 -18.42 6.19 -28.64
C ALA A 7 -17.46 7.37 -28.36
N MET A 8 -17.75 8.55 -28.91
CA MET A 8 -16.93 9.75 -28.68
C MET A 8 -17.09 10.32 -27.27
N LYS A 9 -18.25 10.12 -26.62
CA LYS A 9 -18.47 10.50 -25.22
C LYS A 9 -17.69 9.60 -24.25
N VAL A 10 -17.67 8.29 -24.50
CA VAL A 10 -16.82 7.33 -23.77
C VAL A 10 -15.33 7.61 -23.99
N GLY A 11 -14.93 8.09 -25.17
CA GLY A 11 -13.53 8.42 -25.48
C GLY A 11 -12.95 9.57 -24.64
N LYS A 12 -13.71 10.64 -24.40
CA LYS A 12 -13.24 11.79 -23.59
C LYS A 12 -13.36 11.55 -22.09
N GLU A 13 -14.47 10.95 -21.65
CA GLU A 13 -14.71 10.62 -20.24
C GLU A 13 -13.78 9.47 -19.77
N GLY A 14 -13.53 8.49 -20.63
CA GLY A 14 -12.60 7.39 -20.37
C GLY A 14 -11.13 7.83 -20.29
N ALA A 15 -10.70 8.79 -21.09
CA ALA A 15 -9.34 9.34 -21.03
C ALA A 15 -9.04 10.01 -19.67
N GLY A 16 -10.02 10.74 -19.12
CA GLY A 16 -9.91 11.37 -17.80
C GLY A 16 -9.77 10.35 -16.66
N LEU A 17 -10.57 9.28 -16.69
CA LEU A 17 -10.50 8.18 -15.72
C LEU A 17 -9.18 7.43 -15.80
N LEU A 18 -8.72 7.07 -17.01
CA LEU A 18 -7.44 6.39 -17.21
C LEU A 18 -6.27 7.25 -16.74
N GLY A 19 -6.32 8.56 -17.00
CA GLY A 19 -5.36 9.53 -16.48
C GLY A 19 -5.36 9.55 -14.95
N ALA A 20 -6.52 9.72 -14.31
CA ALA A 20 -6.64 9.75 -12.86
C ALA A 20 -6.14 8.45 -12.20
N LEU A 21 -6.47 7.29 -12.78
CA LEU A 21 -5.95 5.99 -12.31
C LEU A 21 -4.44 5.86 -12.50
N HIS A 22 -3.89 6.37 -13.60
CA HIS A 22 -2.44 6.38 -13.83
C HIS A 22 -1.71 7.27 -12.82
N TYR A 23 -2.18 8.49 -12.62
CA TYR A 23 -1.63 9.40 -11.60
C TYR A 23 -1.73 8.80 -10.19
N GLY A 24 -2.87 8.18 -9.85
CA GLY A 24 -3.02 7.46 -8.59
C GLY A 24 -1.96 6.38 -8.39
N ARG A 25 -1.70 5.55 -9.41
CA ARG A 25 -0.63 4.54 -9.36
C ARG A 25 0.76 5.17 -9.18
N GLN A 26 1.05 6.27 -9.89
CA GLN A 26 2.33 6.99 -9.73
C GLN A 26 2.50 7.56 -8.33
N PHE A 27 1.44 8.06 -7.69
CA PHE A 27 1.49 8.55 -6.32
C PHE A 27 1.74 7.44 -5.31
N GLU A 28 1.08 6.28 -5.45
CA GLU A 28 1.37 5.11 -4.63
C GLU A 28 2.83 4.66 -4.78
N GLU A 29 3.32 4.64 -6.02
CA GLU A 29 4.71 4.25 -6.33
C GLU A 29 5.74 5.19 -5.69
N GLN A 30 5.46 6.49 -5.66
CA GLN A 30 6.32 7.49 -5.01
C GLN A 30 6.24 7.38 -3.49
N ALA A 31 5.04 7.19 -2.93
CA ALA A 31 4.83 7.02 -1.50
C ALA A 31 5.55 5.78 -0.96
N ASP A 32 5.49 4.66 -1.68
CA ASP A 32 6.20 3.42 -1.34
C ASP A 32 7.72 3.61 -1.33
N ALA A 33 8.25 4.26 -2.37
CA ALA A 33 9.68 4.49 -2.49
C ALA A 33 10.20 5.41 -1.38
N GLU A 34 9.48 6.50 -1.12
CA GLU A 34 9.85 7.45 -0.07
C GLU A 34 9.68 6.84 1.32
N GLY A 35 8.62 6.08 1.58
CA GLY A 35 8.42 5.34 2.82
C GLY A 35 9.55 4.35 3.11
N MET A 36 9.98 3.58 2.10
CA MET A 36 11.13 2.69 2.22
C MET A 36 12.41 3.47 2.54
N ARG A 37 12.65 4.58 1.82
CA ARG A 37 13.81 5.46 2.07
C ARG A 37 13.84 5.96 3.53
N LEU A 38 12.69 6.37 4.07
CA LEU A 38 12.57 6.85 5.44
C LEU A 38 12.87 5.75 6.47
N ILE A 39 12.32 4.55 6.30
CA ILE A 39 12.57 3.38 7.17
C ILE A 39 14.07 3.04 7.18
N LEU A 40 14.69 2.99 6.00
CA LEU A 40 16.12 2.72 5.85
C LEU A 40 16.99 3.81 6.49
N THR A 41 16.62 5.08 6.32
CA THR A 41 17.33 6.23 6.92
C THR A 41 17.21 6.23 8.45
N ALA A 42 16.06 5.80 8.98
CA ALA A 42 15.81 5.66 10.40
C ALA A 42 16.51 4.44 11.03
N GLY A 43 17.13 3.56 10.23
CA GLY A 43 17.75 2.33 10.72
C GLY A 43 16.74 1.28 11.20
N ILE A 44 15.50 1.37 10.71
CA ILE A 44 14.42 0.41 10.96
C ILE A 44 14.51 -0.72 9.93
N ASP A 45 14.19 -1.95 10.34
CA ASP A 45 14.23 -3.11 9.47
C ASP A 45 13.17 -3.02 8.34
N PRO A 46 13.56 -2.97 7.06
CA PRO A 46 12.63 -2.92 5.93
C PRO A 46 11.78 -4.19 5.82
N ALA A 47 12.19 -5.31 6.42
CA ALA A 47 11.42 -6.55 6.42
C ALA A 47 10.01 -6.38 7.01
N GLY A 48 9.85 -5.45 7.96
CA GLY A 48 8.53 -5.09 8.50
C GLY A 48 7.58 -4.53 7.43
N MET A 49 8.06 -3.62 6.57
CA MET A 49 7.28 -3.06 5.47
C MET A 49 6.95 -4.13 4.42
N ILE A 50 7.91 -4.99 4.07
CA ILE A 50 7.69 -6.11 3.15
C ILE A 50 6.59 -7.05 3.68
N SER A 51 6.67 -7.41 4.96
CA SER A 51 5.72 -8.32 5.61
C SER A 51 4.32 -7.72 5.71
N PHE A 52 4.22 -6.41 5.89
CA PHE A 52 2.95 -5.68 5.90
C PHE A 52 2.25 -5.76 4.54
N PHE A 53 2.95 -5.42 3.45
CA PHE A 53 2.39 -5.50 2.10
C PHE A 53 2.08 -6.93 1.65
N GLU A 54 2.89 -7.91 2.07
CA GLU A 54 2.60 -9.33 1.84
C GLU A 54 1.29 -9.76 2.50
N ARG A 55 1.04 -9.32 3.75
CA ARG A 55 -0.22 -9.61 4.46
C ARG A 55 -1.39 -8.95 3.78
N ILE A 56 -1.27 -7.68 3.40
CA ILE A 56 -2.32 -6.96 2.66
C ILE A 56 -2.67 -7.69 1.35
N GLN A 57 -1.67 -8.11 0.57
CA GLN A 57 -1.90 -8.87 -0.66
C GLN A 57 -2.59 -10.23 -0.39
N LYS A 58 -2.21 -10.92 0.69
CA LYS A 58 -2.83 -12.20 1.06
C LYS A 58 -4.26 -12.06 1.53
N GLU A 59 -4.62 -10.93 2.16
CA GLU A 59 -5.96 -10.66 2.67
C GLU A 59 -6.87 -9.96 1.64
N ASP A 60 -6.30 -9.53 0.51
CA ASP A 60 -7.05 -8.95 -0.61
C ASP A 60 -8.11 -9.94 -1.11
N GLY A 61 -9.34 -9.46 -1.25
CA GLY A 61 -10.52 -10.26 -1.59
C GLY A 61 -11.00 -11.26 -0.51
N LYS A 62 -10.31 -11.44 0.62
CA LYS A 62 -10.70 -12.41 1.68
C LYS A 62 -11.46 -11.81 2.85
N THR A 63 -11.26 -10.52 3.14
CA THR A 63 -11.91 -9.84 4.27
C THR A 63 -12.54 -8.53 3.84
N THR A 64 -13.63 -8.12 4.51
CA THR A 64 -14.30 -6.83 4.27
C THR A 64 -13.60 -5.64 4.97
N ALA A 65 -12.56 -5.87 5.77
CA ALA A 65 -11.80 -4.83 6.48
C ALA A 65 -10.67 -4.17 5.65
N ILE A 66 -9.97 -4.95 4.84
CA ILE A 66 -8.96 -4.47 3.87
C ILE A 66 -9.52 -3.55 2.75
N PRO A 67 -10.78 -3.69 2.28
CA PRO A 67 -11.42 -2.80 1.32
C PRO A 67 -11.31 -1.31 1.62
N VAL A 68 -11.30 -0.90 2.90
CA VAL A 68 -11.17 0.53 3.25
C VAL A 68 -9.80 1.08 2.83
N TYR A 69 -8.73 0.31 3.04
CA TYR A 69 -7.38 0.70 2.62
C TYR A 69 -7.31 0.83 1.09
N PHE A 70 -7.88 -0.14 0.36
CA PHE A 70 -7.90 -0.11 -1.10
C PHE A 70 -8.92 0.87 -1.71
N SER A 71 -9.86 1.37 -0.92
CA SER A 71 -10.80 2.41 -1.35
C SER A 71 -10.10 3.75 -1.58
N THR A 72 -9.02 4.04 -0.85
CA THR A 72 -8.22 5.26 -1.03
C THR A 72 -6.86 5.00 -1.67
N HIS A 73 -6.29 3.81 -1.49
CA HIS A 73 -5.00 3.40 -2.04
C HIS A 73 -5.18 2.13 -2.88
N PRO A 74 -5.63 2.21 -4.14
CA PRO A 74 -5.80 1.03 -4.97
C PRO A 74 -4.48 0.26 -5.07
N SER A 75 -4.55 -1.07 -4.95
CA SER A 75 -3.37 -1.92 -5.01
C SER A 75 -2.97 -2.22 -6.45
N PRO A 76 -1.80 -1.76 -6.92
CA PRO A 76 -1.10 -2.42 -8.01
C PRO A 76 -0.57 -3.77 -7.53
N GLU A 77 -0.87 -4.85 -8.26
CA GLU A 77 -0.33 -6.19 -8.02
C GLU A 77 1.20 -6.21 -7.90
N SER A 78 1.90 -5.21 -8.46
CA SER A 78 3.37 -5.09 -8.53
C SER A 78 4.04 -4.34 -7.37
N ARG A 79 3.33 -3.85 -6.34
CA ARG A 79 3.94 -3.07 -5.23
C ARG A 79 4.92 -3.89 -4.39
N PHE A 80 4.53 -5.10 -4.02
CA PHE A 80 5.32 -5.99 -3.17
C PHE A 80 6.69 -6.32 -3.79
N GLU A 81 6.72 -6.66 -5.08
CA GLU A 81 7.96 -6.99 -5.77
C GLU A 81 8.89 -5.78 -5.89
N ARG A 82 8.34 -4.58 -6.10
CA ARG A 82 9.12 -3.34 -6.14
C ARG A 82 9.72 -3.00 -4.78
N LEU A 83 8.96 -3.17 -3.70
CA LEU A 83 9.45 -2.98 -2.34
C LEU A 83 10.57 -3.96 -1.99
N LYS A 84 10.49 -5.23 -2.42
CA LYS A 84 11.58 -6.20 -2.25
C LYS A 84 12.87 -5.75 -2.92
N ILE A 85 12.78 -5.20 -4.13
CA ILE A 85 13.94 -4.69 -4.86
C ILE A 85 14.58 -3.55 -4.06
N LEU A 86 13.78 -2.57 -3.63
CA LEU A 86 14.25 -1.42 -2.82
C LEU A 86 14.86 -1.86 -1.48
N ALA A 87 14.25 -2.83 -0.80
CA ALA A 87 14.77 -3.39 0.45
C ALA A 87 16.07 -4.19 0.24
N GLY A 88 16.23 -4.81 -0.93
CA GLY A 88 17.41 -5.58 -1.32
C GLY A 88 18.73 -4.80 -1.26
N GLU A 89 18.67 -3.48 -1.46
CA GLU A 89 19.82 -2.57 -1.35
C GLU A 89 20.38 -2.46 0.08
N SER A 90 19.65 -2.98 1.07
CA SER A 90 19.95 -2.80 2.50
C SER A 90 20.30 -4.10 3.24
N ARG A 91 20.49 -5.21 2.51
CA ARG A 91 20.66 -6.59 3.05
C ARG A 91 21.82 -6.78 4.04
N ASN A 92 22.78 -5.85 4.11
CA ASN A 92 23.96 -5.96 4.96
C ASN A 92 23.96 -4.98 6.16
N LYS A 93 22.82 -4.35 6.48
CA LYS A 93 22.70 -3.43 7.62
C LYS A 93 22.15 -4.14 8.85
N THR A 94 22.70 -3.82 10.03
CA THR A 94 22.09 -4.20 11.31
C THR A 94 21.01 -3.19 11.65
N PHE A 95 19.77 -3.64 11.76
CA PHE A 95 18.63 -2.78 12.09
C PHE A 95 18.35 -2.79 13.58
N ARG A 96 17.87 -1.66 14.10
CA ARG A 96 17.49 -1.55 15.50
C ARG A 96 16.05 -2.05 15.66
N PRO A 97 15.76 -2.91 16.66
CA PRO A 97 14.38 -3.18 17.04
C PRO A 97 13.66 -1.86 17.34
N LEU A 98 12.36 -1.79 17.04
CA LEU A 98 11.49 -0.69 17.46
C LEU A 98 11.31 -0.71 19.00
N ALA A 99 12.38 -0.44 19.74
CA ALA A 99 12.41 -0.43 21.19
C ALA A 99 12.10 0.99 21.72
N PRO A 100 11.45 1.11 22.91
CA PRO A 100 11.06 0.05 23.85
C PRO A 100 9.55 -0.24 23.82
N TYR A 101 8.89 -0.13 22.66
CA TYR A 101 7.45 -0.29 22.60
C TYR A 101 7.04 -1.76 22.63
N ASP A 102 6.39 -2.18 23.72
CA ASP A 102 5.68 -3.45 23.75
C ASP A 102 4.39 -3.34 22.95
N TRP A 103 4.43 -3.88 21.72
CA TRP A 103 3.28 -3.89 20.82
C TRP A 103 2.05 -4.55 21.45
N LYS A 104 2.21 -5.59 22.28
CA LYS A 104 1.07 -6.24 22.96
C LYS A 104 0.43 -5.30 23.96
N LYS A 105 1.24 -4.51 24.67
CA LYS A 105 0.75 -3.48 25.60
C LYS A 105 -0.04 -2.39 24.86
N ILE A 106 0.47 -1.92 23.72
CA ILE A 106 -0.21 -0.92 22.89
C ILE A 106 -1.54 -1.47 22.36
N GLN A 107 -1.55 -2.69 21.82
CA GLN A 107 -2.79 -3.32 21.37
C GLN A 107 -3.82 -3.48 22.50
N GLY A 108 -3.38 -3.75 23.72
CA GLY A 108 -4.27 -3.80 24.90
C GLY A 108 -4.87 -2.46 25.31
N THR A 109 -4.27 -1.33 24.90
CA THR A 109 -4.81 0.02 25.16
C THR A 109 -5.85 0.46 24.14
N CYS A 110 -5.82 -0.09 22.92
CA CYS A 110 -6.92 0.05 21.97
C CYS A 110 -8.04 -0.88 22.44
N GLY A 111 -9.05 -0.30 23.10
CA GLY A 111 -10.09 -1.03 23.81
C GLY A 111 -10.57 -2.30 23.10
N LYS A 112 -10.58 -3.41 23.84
CA LYS A 112 -11.45 -4.54 23.48
C LYS A 112 -12.83 -3.96 23.29
N ASN A 113 -13.42 -4.07 22.11
CA ASN A 113 -14.85 -3.82 21.97
C ASN A 113 -15.57 -4.71 22.99
N PRO A 114 -16.29 -4.17 23.98
CA PRO A 114 -17.37 -4.93 24.58
C PRO A 114 -18.50 -4.97 23.54
N GLN A 115 -19.11 -6.15 23.35
CA GLN A 115 -20.27 -6.43 22.50
C GLN A 115 -20.00 -6.85 21.03
N SER A 116 -19.74 -8.14 20.80
CA SER A 116 -20.70 -9.09 20.17
C SER A 116 -20.12 -10.49 20.15
#